data_AF-S8FE90-F1
#
_entry.id   AF-S8FE90-F1
#
_cell.length_a   1.000
_cell.length_b   1.000
_cell.length_c   1.000
_cell.angle_alpha   90.00
_cell.angle_beta   90.00
_cell.angle_gamma   90.00
#
_symmetry.space_group_name_H-M   'P 1'
#
loop_
_entity.id
_entity.type
_entity.pdbx_description
1 polymer ?
#
loop_
_entity_poly.entity_id
_entity_poly.type
_entity_poly.pdbx_seq_one_letter_code
_entity_poly.pdbx_strand_id
1 'polypeptide(L)'
;MYIYWARTPSNVSFLPALSRVPNGSLPLAVSLKKLLADAEAHLPEDQWVFLAVEATDGRTAIVRYFQTLADSYKAQKDPARKEKHLARQSAHTEHRRRERAVQDWLAVATRVEELLSQHLQKPIEEVRGVAHLVKIEWLDEIHDTAGNATIEAWNARKAAAGGGTQPAWEVRRLRWKSQFLRRVHLLLHKTSLDARRAESAASGGTFTFPGLHVNAIDEAPPERELPWRQCVSTAWINRFPLKRSSRDNDVQLVPILDVIIPDSMFSEGDLLWLEEDNLDSVPVGSESPGPEVA
;
A
#
# COMPACT_ATOMS: atom_id res chain seq x y z
N MET A 1 -16.28 3.55 -13.81
CA MET A 1 -16.31 2.27 -14.56
C MET A 1 -15.12 1.45 -14.10
N TYR A 2 -15.34 0.50 -13.20
CA TYR A 2 -14.27 -0.26 -12.53
C TYR A 2 -14.10 -1.60 -13.22
N ILE A 3 -12.96 -1.82 -13.90
CA ILE A 3 -12.61 -3.13 -14.44
C ILE A 3 -11.91 -3.89 -13.32
N TYR A 4 -12.60 -4.89 -12.76
CA TYR A 4 -12.06 -5.84 -11.80
C TYR A 4 -10.99 -6.71 -12.49
N TRP A 5 -9.82 -6.86 -11.84
CA TRP A 5 -8.75 -7.71 -12.33
C TRP A 5 -8.97 -9.14 -11.83
N ALA A 6 -9.54 -9.98 -12.69
CA ALA A 6 -9.72 -11.38 -12.40
C ALA A 6 -8.43 -12.19 -12.51
N ARG A 7 -8.25 -13.10 -11.55
CA ARG A 7 -7.34 -14.25 -11.63
C ARG A 7 -7.67 -15.03 -12.91
N THR A 8 -6.70 -15.20 -13.79
CA THR A 8 -6.83 -16.14 -14.90
C THR A 8 -6.89 -17.58 -14.36
N PRO A 9 -7.90 -18.38 -14.74
CA PRO A 9 -7.93 -19.79 -14.39
C PRO A 9 -6.80 -20.52 -15.13
N SER A 10 -5.98 -21.22 -14.36
CA SER A 10 -4.74 -21.88 -14.77
C SER A 10 -4.91 -23.13 -15.65
N ASN A 11 -6.07 -23.37 -16.25
CA ASN A 11 -6.34 -24.58 -17.05
C ASN A 11 -7.33 -24.31 -18.20
N VAL A 12 -6.93 -23.51 -19.19
CA VAL A 12 -7.69 -23.41 -20.44
C VAL A 12 -6.84 -23.92 -21.60
N SER A 13 -6.92 -25.24 -21.84
CA SER A 13 -6.40 -25.90 -23.04
C SER A 13 -7.29 -25.57 -24.25
N PHE A 14 -7.19 -24.34 -24.77
CA PHE A 14 -8.06 -23.85 -25.86
C PHE A 14 -7.44 -24.00 -27.28
N LEU A 15 -6.16 -24.34 -27.37
CA LEU A 15 -5.46 -24.40 -28.66
C LEU A 15 -5.99 -25.45 -29.66
N PRO A 16 -6.64 -26.58 -29.29
CA PRO A 16 -7.16 -27.52 -30.29
C PRO A 16 -8.45 -27.08 -31.00
N ALA A 17 -9.16 -26.08 -30.47
CA ALA A 17 -10.48 -25.69 -30.99
C ALA A 17 -10.39 -24.77 -32.23
N LEU A 18 -9.34 -23.93 -32.31
CA LEU A 18 -9.14 -23.02 -33.43
C LEU A 18 -8.57 -23.70 -34.69
N SER A 19 -7.99 -24.90 -34.56
CA SER A 19 -7.42 -25.65 -35.70
C SER A 19 -8.45 -26.45 -36.51
N ARG A 20 -9.74 -26.39 -36.15
CA ARG A 20 -10.81 -27.20 -36.76
C ARG A 20 -11.88 -26.40 -37.51
N VAL A 21 -11.67 -25.10 -37.75
CA VAL A 21 -12.60 -24.31 -38.56
C VAL A 21 -12.27 -24.53 -40.04
N PRO A 22 -13.15 -25.15 -40.85
CA PRO A 22 -12.93 -25.29 -42.29
C PRO A 22 -12.93 -23.91 -42.94
N ASN A 23 -12.12 -23.74 -44.00
CA ASN A 23 -12.02 -22.52 -44.82
C ASN A 23 -13.31 -22.20 -45.61
N GLY A 24 -14.45 -22.07 -44.92
CA GLY A 24 -15.74 -21.70 -45.46
C GLY A 24 -16.25 -20.43 -44.80
N SER A 25 -16.48 -19.41 -45.59
CA SER A 25 -16.90 -18.06 -45.20
C SER A 25 -18.14 -18.04 -44.28
N LEU A 26 -17.92 -17.80 -42.99
CA LEU A 26 -18.86 -17.08 -42.14
C LEU A 26 -18.26 -15.71 -41.84
N PRO A 27 -19.06 -14.65 -41.59
CA PRO A 27 -18.52 -13.36 -41.20
C PRO A 27 -17.73 -13.55 -39.90
N LEU A 28 -16.39 -13.64 -40.03
CA LEU A 28 -15.43 -14.02 -38.99
C LEU A 28 -15.66 -13.28 -37.67
N ALA A 29 -16.15 -12.03 -37.73
CA ALA A 29 -16.46 -11.22 -36.56
C ALA A 29 -17.66 -11.72 -35.74
N VAL A 30 -18.70 -12.29 -36.35
CA VAL A 30 -19.89 -12.82 -35.65
C VAL A 30 -19.57 -14.16 -35.00
N SER A 31 -18.76 -14.99 -35.67
CA SER A 31 -18.30 -16.27 -35.13
C SER A 31 -17.37 -16.09 -33.93
N LEU A 32 -16.46 -15.11 -33.96
CA LEU A 32 -15.51 -14.86 -32.88
C LEU A 32 -16.17 -14.31 -31.61
N LYS A 33 -17.10 -13.35 -31.74
CA LYS A 33 -17.82 -12.78 -30.59
C LYS A 33 -18.63 -13.83 -29.84
N LYS A 34 -19.31 -14.71 -30.58
CA LYS A 34 -20.07 -15.83 -30.00
C LYS A 34 -19.15 -16.80 -29.27
N LEU A 35 -18.02 -17.15 -29.88
CA LEU A 35 -17.04 -18.07 -29.30
C LEU A 35 -16.40 -17.53 -28.00
N LEU A 36 -16.16 -16.21 -27.94
CA LEU A 36 -15.66 -15.54 -26.74
C LEU A 36 -16.72 -15.44 -25.64
N ALA A 37 -17.97 -15.12 -26.00
CA ALA A 37 -19.09 -15.13 -25.08
C ALA A 37 -19.33 -16.53 -24.48
N ASP A 38 -19.29 -17.57 -25.31
CA ASP A 38 -19.47 -18.96 -24.88
C ASP A 38 -18.32 -19.42 -23.96
N ALA A 39 -17.09 -18.95 -24.21
CA ALA A 39 -15.92 -19.23 -23.37
C ALA A 39 -16.00 -18.55 -21.99
N GLU A 40 -16.56 -17.34 -21.92
CA GLU A 40 -16.70 -16.60 -20.66
C GLU A 40 -17.99 -16.94 -19.89
N ALA A 41 -19.02 -17.48 -20.55
CA ALA A 41 -20.30 -17.85 -19.94
C ALA A 41 -20.19 -18.86 -18.78
N HIS A 42 -19.07 -19.58 -18.69
CA HIS A 42 -18.80 -20.58 -17.65
C HIS A 42 -17.90 -20.05 -16.53
N LEU A 43 -17.40 -18.82 -16.67
CA LEU A 43 -16.60 -18.14 -15.67
C LEU A 43 -17.52 -17.33 -14.74
N PRO A 44 -17.18 -17.15 -13.45
CA PRO A 44 -17.93 -16.27 -12.58
C PRO A 44 -17.81 -14.81 -13.07
N GLU A 45 -18.86 -14.02 -12.81
CA GLU A 45 -19.08 -12.69 -13.41
C GLU A 45 -17.93 -11.70 -13.17
N ASP A 46 -17.22 -11.85 -12.05
CA ASP A 46 -16.01 -11.07 -11.72
C ASP A 46 -14.84 -11.34 -12.68
N GLN A 47 -14.91 -12.38 -13.51
CA GLN A 47 -13.88 -12.84 -14.44
C GLN A 47 -14.18 -12.61 -15.92
N TRP A 48 -15.30 -11.95 -16.23
CA TRP A 48 -15.67 -11.60 -17.59
C TRP A 48 -14.82 -10.45 -18.12
N VAL A 49 -14.20 -10.63 -19.29
CA VAL A 49 -13.35 -9.62 -19.94
C VAL A 49 -14.01 -9.14 -21.22
N PHE A 50 -14.65 -10.03 -21.97
CA PHE A 50 -15.40 -9.74 -23.18
C PHE A 50 -16.87 -9.42 -22.87
N LEU A 51 -17.53 -10.17 -21.96
CA LEU A 51 -18.94 -9.93 -21.60
C LEU A 51 -19.16 -8.67 -20.75
N ALA A 52 -18.12 -8.15 -20.10
CA ALA A 52 -18.18 -6.97 -19.26
C ALA A 52 -18.03 -5.63 -20.03
N VAL A 53 -17.90 -5.65 -21.35
CA VAL A 53 -17.66 -4.45 -22.19
C VAL A 53 -18.90 -4.12 -23.03
N GLU A 54 -19.27 -2.84 -23.09
CA GLU A 54 -20.39 -2.35 -23.91
C GLU A 54 -20.19 -2.68 -25.41
N ALA A 55 -21.29 -2.93 -26.12
CA ALA A 55 -21.29 -3.46 -27.49
C ALA A 55 -20.52 -2.59 -28.51
N THR A 56 -20.32 -1.30 -28.22
CA THR A 56 -19.61 -0.30 -29.02
C THR A 56 -18.08 -0.47 -28.99
N ASP A 57 -17.50 -1.12 -27.97
CA ASP A 57 -16.04 -1.28 -27.78
C ASP A 57 -15.52 -2.69 -28.10
N GLY A 58 -16.35 -3.53 -28.71
CA GLY A 58 -16.07 -4.96 -28.89
C GLY A 58 -14.76 -5.30 -29.63
N ARG A 59 -14.27 -4.46 -30.56
CA ARG A 59 -12.97 -4.70 -31.23
C ARG A 59 -11.80 -4.53 -30.27
N THR A 60 -11.84 -3.51 -29.42
CA THR A 60 -10.81 -3.24 -28.40
C THR A 60 -10.81 -4.34 -27.34
N ALA A 61 -11.99 -4.80 -26.92
CA ALA A 61 -12.14 -5.92 -25.98
C ALA A 61 -11.54 -7.22 -26.54
N ILE A 62 -11.82 -7.56 -27.81
CA ILE A 62 -11.27 -8.75 -28.49
C ILE A 62 -9.74 -8.67 -28.58
N VAL A 63 -9.20 -7.53 -29.00
CA VAL A 63 -7.74 -7.33 -29.09
C VAL A 63 -7.09 -7.50 -27.72
N ARG A 64 -7.67 -6.89 -26.68
CA ARG A 64 -7.19 -7.01 -25.30
C ARG A 64 -7.26 -8.44 -24.77
N TYR A 65 -8.33 -9.18 -25.09
CA TYR A 65 -8.49 -10.58 -24.72
C TYR A 65 -7.39 -11.47 -25.32
N PHE A 66 -7.17 -11.38 -26.64
CA PHE A 66 -6.13 -12.18 -27.29
C PHE A 66 -4.71 -11.75 -26.89
N GLN A 67 -4.47 -10.46 -26.63
CA GLN A 67 -3.21 -10.00 -26.04
C GLN A 67 -2.99 -10.61 -24.65
N THR A 68 -4.03 -10.64 -23.81
CA THR A 68 -3.96 -11.23 -22.46
C THR A 68 -3.68 -12.73 -22.52
N LEU A 69 -4.32 -13.46 -23.43
CA LEU A 69 -4.04 -14.88 -23.66
C LEU A 69 -2.61 -15.11 -24.16
N ALA A 70 -2.15 -14.31 -25.13
CA ALA A 70 -0.80 -14.40 -25.66
C ALA A 70 0.26 -14.11 -24.59
N ASP A 71 0.03 -13.11 -23.74
CA ASP A 71 0.91 -12.76 -22.63
C ASP A 71 0.91 -13.83 -21.54
N SER A 72 -0.26 -14.40 -21.23
CA SER A 72 -0.39 -15.54 -20.31
C SER A 72 0.35 -16.77 -20.82
N TYR A 73 0.20 -17.11 -22.10
CA TYR A 73 0.92 -18.22 -22.74
C TYR A 73 2.43 -18.01 -22.74
N LYS A 74 2.90 -16.79 -23.06
CA LYS A 74 4.31 -16.42 -23.01
C LYS A 74 4.85 -16.51 -21.57
N ALA A 75 4.10 -16.06 -20.57
CA ALA A 75 4.48 -16.17 -19.17
C ALA A 75 4.55 -17.62 -18.69
N GLN A 76 3.70 -18.52 -19.18
CA GLN A 76 3.77 -19.95 -18.84
C GLN A 76 5.02 -20.64 -19.40
N LYS A 77 5.51 -20.21 -20.56
CA LYS A 77 6.69 -20.80 -21.22
C LYS A 77 8.01 -20.17 -20.82
N ASP A 78 7.99 -18.95 -20.28
CA ASP A 78 9.19 -18.19 -19.90
C ASP A 78 9.14 -17.86 -18.39
N PRO A 79 9.94 -18.54 -17.55
CA PRO A 79 9.92 -18.35 -16.10
C PRO A 79 10.30 -16.92 -15.69
N ALA A 80 11.20 -16.25 -16.42
CA ALA A 80 11.59 -14.87 -16.12
C ALA A 80 10.44 -13.88 -16.38
N ARG A 81 9.62 -14.14 -17.42
CA ARG A 81 8.40 -13.35 -17.66
C ARG A 81 7.32 -13.61 -16.64
N LYS A 82 7.15 -14.86 -16.18
CA LYS A 82 6.24 -15.20 -15.09
C LYS A 82 6.59 -14.43 -13.83
N GLU A 83 7.86 -14.44 -13.44
CA GLU A 83 8.35 -13.72 -12.27
C GLU A 83 8.10 -12.22 -12.40
N LYS A 84 8.44 -11.61 -13.54
CA LYS A 84 8.17 -10.20 -13.82
C LYS A 84 6.68 -9.86 -13.77
N HIS A 85 5.81 -10.76 -14.24
CA HIS A 85 4.37 -10.57 -14.19
C HIS A 85 3.83 -10.63 -12.76
N LEU A 86 4.26 -11.61 -11.97
CA LEU A 86 3.89 -11.73 -10.55
C LEU A 86 4.38 -10.54 -9.74
N ALA A 87 5.60 -10.07 -9.96
CA ALA A 87 6.14 -8.86 -9.33
C ALA A 87 5.29 -7.63 -9.64
N ARG A 88 4.88 -7.45 -10.91
CA ARG A 88 3.98 -6.35 -11.32
C ARG A 88 2.60 -6.45 -10.67
N GLN A 89 2.01 -7.65 -10.61
CA GLN A 89 0.71 -7.87 -9.97
C GLN A 89 0.76 -7.59 -8.46
N SER A 90 1.83 -8.03 -7.80
CA SER A 90 2.09 -7.76 -6.39
C SER A 90 2.21 -6.25 -6.14
N ALA A 91 3.07 -5.56 -6.89
CA ALA A 91 3.24 -4.11 -6.81
C ALA A 91 1.93 -3.35 -7.09
N HIS A 92 1.13 -3.79 -8.07
CA HIS A 92 -0.15 -3.16 -8.36
C HIS A 92 -1.16 -3.35 -7.22
N THR A 93 -1.22 -4.55 -6.63
CA THR A 93 -2.12 -4.87 -5.52
C THR A 93 -1.74 -4.09 -4.27
N GLU A 94 -0.44 -3.99 -3.99
CA GLU A 94 0.12 -3.19 -2.90
C GLU A 94 -0.23 -1.71 -3.07
N HIS A 95 0.00 -1.15 -4.27
CA HIS A 95 -0.37 0.23 -4.58
C HIS A 95 -1.88 0.49 -4.38
N ARG A 96 -2.74 -0.43 -4.83
CA ARG A 96 -4.20 -0.36 -4.64
C ARG A 96 -4.63 -0.48 -3.17
N ARG A 97 -3.84 -1.14 -2.30
CA ARG A 97 -4.10 -1.14 -0.86
C ARG A 97 -3.78 0.23 -0.27
N ARG A 98 -2.63 0.83 -0.60
CA ARG A 98 -2.26 2.17 -0.14
C ARG A 98 -3.21 3.25 -0.66
N GLU A 99 -3.63 3.16 -1.92
CA GLU A 99 -4.62 4.07 -2.50
C GLU A 99 -5.94 4.06 -1.70
N ARG A 100 -6.45 2.87 -1.36
CA ARG A 100 -7.64 2.74 -0.51
C ARG A 100 -7.42 3.31 0.89
N ALA A 101 -6.28 2.99 1.51
CA ALA A 101 -5.95 3.53 2.83
C ALA A 101 -5.89 5.07 2.83
N VAL A 102 -5.33 5.68 1.77
CA VAL A 102 -5.35 7.14 1.60
C VAL A 102 -6.76 7.68 1.51
N GLN A 103 -7.65 7.07 0.73
CA GLN A 103 -9.05 7.51 0.65
C GLN A 103 -9.74 7.41 2.03
N ASP A 104 -9.56 6.28 2.72
CA ASP A 104 -10.11 6.08 4.07
C ASP A 104 -9.57 7.14 5.06
N TRP A 105 -8.27 7.46 4.99
CA TRP A 105 -7.62 8.43 5.86
C TRP A 105 -8.04 9.87 5.56
N LEU A 106 -8.16 10.24 4.28
CA LEU A 106 -8.66 11.54 3.88
C LEU A 106 -10.10 11.75 4.34
N ALA A 107 -10.93 10.72 4.32
CA ALA A 107 -12.31 10.78 4.80
C ALA A 107 -12.41 11.08 6.31
N VAL A 108 -11.42 10.67 7.10
CA VAL A 108 -11.41 10.88 8.56
C VAL A 108 -10.45 11.98 9.03
N ALA A 109 -9.74 12.66 8.11
CA ALA A 109 -8.71 13.64 8.47
C ALA A 109 -9.27 14.78 9.34
N THR A 110 -10.40 15.36 8.96
CA THR A 110 -11.08 16.40 9.76
C THR A 110 -11.43 15.91 11.16
N ARG A 111 -11.86 14.66 11.28
CA ARG A 111 -12.19 14.07 12.59
C ARG A 111 -10.96 13.94 13.48
N VAL A 112 -9.80 13.60 12.91
CA VAL A 112 -8.54 13.57 13.65
C VAL A 112 -8.13 14.98 14.11
N GLU A 113 -8.31 16.00 13.27
CA GLU A 113 -8.07 17.41 13.64
C GLU A 113 -8.96 17.82 14.84
N GLU A 114 -10.24 17.47 14.82
CA GLU A 114 -11.15 17.71 15.96
C GLU A 114 -10.69 17.00 17.24
N LEU A 115 -10.28 15.74 17.15
CA LEU A 115 -9.78 14.97 18.30
C LEU A 115 -8.50 15.59 18.87
N LEU A 116 -7.58 16.03 18.01
CA LEU A 116 -6.36 16.73 18.43
C LEU A 116 -6.68 18.06 19.09
N SER A 117 -7.57 18.86 18.51
CA SER A 117 -8.02 20.14 19.07
C SER A 117 -8.61 19.95 20.47
N GLN A 118 -9.50 18.97 20.63
CA GLN A 118 -10.14 18.65 21.91
C GLN A 118 -9.14 18.17 22.96
N HIS A 119 -8.26 17.21 22.59
CA HIS A 119 -7.31 16.63 23.53
C HIS A 119 -6.22 17.62 23.96
N LEU A 120 -5.76 18.46 23.05
CA LEU A 120 -4.72 19.46 23.29
C LEU A 120 -5.26 20.79 23.83
N GLN A 121 -6.58 20.96 23.87
CA GLN A 121 -7.25 22.21 24.23
C GLN A 121 -6.77 23.40 23.36
N LYS A 122 -6.55 23.14 22.08
CA LYS A 122 -6.12 24.13 21.08
C LYS A 122 -7.23 24.42 20.07
N PRO A 123 -7.31 25.64 19.51
CA PRO A 123 -8.20 25.94 18.39
C PRO A 123 -7.98 24.97 17.22
N ILE A 124 -9.05 24.65 16.49
CA ILE A 124 -8.97 23.69 15.37
C ILE A 124 -8.03 24.21 14.27
N GLU A 125 -7.94 25.52 14.11
CA GLU A 125 -7.07 26.21 13.16
C GLU A 125 -5.59 25.93 13.40
N GLU A 126 -5.18 25.70 14.65
CA GLU A 126 -3.80 25.40 15.01
C GLU A 126 -3.42 23.93 14.79
N VAL A 127 -4.39 23.04 14.62
CA VAL A 127 -4.17 21.60 14.39
C VAL A 127 -4.53 21.16 12.98
N ARG A 128 -4.92 22.10 12.12
CA ARG A 128 -5.32 21.86 10.73
C ARG A 128 -4.18 21.37 9.85
N GLY A 129 -4.56 20.74 8.74
CA GLY A 129 -3.64 20.34 7.69
C GLY A 129 -3.24 18.87 7.74
N VAL A 130 -3.93 18.03 8.52
CA VAL A 130 -3.67 16.58 8.58
C VAL A 130 -3.79 15.94 7.19
N ALA A 131 -4.76 16.36 6.38
CA ALA A 131 -4.95 15.87 5.01
C ALA A 131 -3.72 16.12 4.10
N HIS A 132 -2.95 17.19 4.34
CA HIS A 132 -1.73 17.49 3.57
C HIS A 132 -0.61 16.48 3.84
N LEU A 133 -0.71 15.71 4.94
CA LEU A 133 0.25 14.68 5.34
C LEU A 133 -0.12 13.28 4.82
N VAL A 134 -1.21 13.17 4.07
CA VAL A 134 -1.71 11.90 3.51
C VAL A 134 -1.38 11.83 2.02
N LYS A 135 -0.33 11.08 1.69
CA LYS A 135 0.15 10.84 0.32
C LYS A 135 0.44 9.36 0.16
N ILE A 136 0.06 8.77 -0.98
CA ILE A 136 0.20 7.33 -1.22
C ILE A 136 1.66 6.89 -1.08
N GLU A 137 2.58 7.68 -1.61
CA GLU A 137 4.02 7.46 -1.58
C GLU A 137 4.62 7.63 -0.18
N TRP A 138 3.89 8.29 0.72
CA TRP A 138 4.29 8.46 2.12
C TRP A 138 3.64 7.40 3.01
N LEU A 139 2.83 6.48 2.51
CA LEU A 139 2.30 5.36 3.31
C LEU A 139 3.31 4.20 3.36
N ASP A 140 3.32 3.52 4.50
CA ASP A 140 4.11 2.29 4.68
C ASP A 140 3.57 1.18 3.78
N GLU A 141 4.43 0.23 3.43
CA GLU A 141 4.05 -0.83 2.50
C GLU A 141 3.38 -1.99 3.23
N ILE A 142 2.37 -2.59 2.59
CA ILE A 142 1.54 -3.63 3.20
C ILE A 142 1.83 -4.98 2.55
N HIS A 143 2.46 -5.87 3.30
CA HIS A 143 2.98 -7.15 2.82
C HIS A 143 2.28 -8.34 3.50
N ASP A 144 2.07 -9.42 2.76
CA ASP A 144 1.46 -10.67 3.26
C ASP A 144 2.49 -11.78 3.54
N THR A 145 3.78 -11.42 3.57
CA THR A 145 4.90 -12.34 3.77
C THR A 145 5.82 -11.89 4.90
N ALA A 146 6.57 -12.82 5.47
CA ALA A 146 7.55 -12.54 6.53
C ALA A 146 8.78 -11.74 6.06
N GLY A 147 9.01 -11.63 4.76
CA GLY A 147 10.18 -10.93 4.22
C GLY A 147 11.49 -11.56 4.70
N ASN A 148 12.34 -10.75 5.33
CA ASN A 148 13.61 -11.15 5.91
C ASN A 148 13.48 -11.62 7.37
N ALA A 149 12.29 -11.52 7.98
CA ALA A 149 12.07 -12.02 9.33
C ALA A 149 11.88 -13.54 9.32
N THR A 150 12.23 -14.19 10.44
CA THR A 150 11.83 -15.58 10.67
C THR A 150 10.30 -15.65 10.84
N ILE A 151 9.70 -16.78 10.43
CA ILE A 151 8.25 -17.01 10.57
C ILE A 151 7.83 -16.92 12.05
N GLU A 152 8.69 -17.40 12.96
CA GLU A 152 8.47 -17.33 14.41
C GLU A 152 8.41 -15.88 14.90
N ALA A 153 9.38 -15.03 14.52
CA ALA A 153 9.39 -13.63 14.89
C ALA A 153 8.20 -12.87 14.30
N TRP A 154 7.84 -13.18 13.05
CA TRP A 154 6.67 -12.60 12.38
C TRP A 154 5.36 -12.93 13.11
N ASN A 155 5.16 -14.21 13.45
CA ASN A 155 3.99 -14.65 14.21
C ASN A 155 3.97 -14.08 15.64
N ALA A 156 5.12 -13.98 16.30
CA ALA A 156 5.22 -13.37 17.63
C ALA A 156 4.84 -11.89 17.61
N ARG A 157 5.33 -11.12 16.62
CA ARG A 157 4.99 -9.70 16.46
C ARG A 157 3.49 -9.50 16.17
N LYS A 158 2.94 -10.32 15.28
CA LYS A 158 1.50 -10.35 14.98
C LYS A 158 0.66 -10.68 16.23
N ALA A 159 1.08 -11.65 17.03
CA ALA A 159 0.40 -12.02 18.27
C ALA A 159 0.43 -10.88 19.30
N ALA A 160 1.60 -10.24 19.48
CA ALA A 160 1.76 -9.08 20.36
C ALA A 160 0.88 -7.89 19.96
N ALA A 161 0.66 -7.70 18.65
CA ALA A 161 -0.26 -6.68 18.13
C ALA A 161 -1.74 -7.04 18.28
N GLY A 162 -2.07 -8.25 18.76
CA GLY A 162 -3.46 -8.70 18.96
C GLY A 162 -4.05 -9.51 17.81
N GLY A 163 -3.27 -9.89 16.79
CA GLY A 163 -3.75 -10.62 15.62
C GLY A 163 -3.98 -12.12 15.81
N GLY A 164 -3.37 -12.72 16.85
CA GLY A 164 -3.52 -14.14 17.17
C GLY A 164 -3.24 -15.08 15.99
N THR A 165 -4.23 -15.89 15.59
CA THR A 165 -4.11 -16.84 14.46
C THR A 165 -4.68 -16.32 13.14
N GLN A 166 -5.25 -15.11 13.10
CA GLN A 166 -5.93 -14.58 11.92
C GLN A 166 -4.95 -14.34 10.75
N PRO A 167 -5.42 -14.41 9.48
CA PRO A 167 -4.66 -13.89 8.35
C PRO A 167 -4.33 -12.41 8.59
N ALA A 168 -3.08 -12.04 8.35
CA ALA A 168 -2.60 -10.71 8.65
C ALA A 168 -1.64 -10.18 7.59
N TRP A 169 -1.58 -8.86 7.48
CA TRP A 169 -0.60 -8.13 6.69
C TRP A 169 0.35 -7.36 7.61
N GLU A 170 1.63 -7.49 7.31
CA GLU A 170 2.70 -6.72 7.93
C GLU A 170 2.77 -5.34 7.29
N VAL A 171 2.77 -4.29 8.12
CA VAL A 171 3.00 -2.91 7.66
C VAL A 171 4.50 -2.60 7.80
N ARG A 172 5.22 -2.65 6.67
CA ARG A 172 6.67 -2.43 6.62
C ARG A 172 6.97 -0.94 6.57
N ARG A 173 7.65 -0.49 7.62
CA ARG A 173 7.98 0.91 7.85
C ARG A 173 8.96 1.46 6.82
N LEU A 174 8.66 2.65 6.28
CA LEU A 174 9.63 3.50 5.59
C LEU A 174 10.53 4.19 6.62
N ARG A 175 11.85 3.91 6.60
CA ARG A 175 12.81 4.39 7.61
C ARG A 175 12.93 5.91 7.69
N TRP A 176 12.71 6.58 6.57
CA TRP A 176 12.80 8.04 6.54
C TRP A 176 11.67 8.73 7.30
N LYS A 177 10.56 8.04 7.63
CA LYS A 177 9.45 8.67 8.38
C LYS A 177 9.85 9.01 9.80
N SER A 178 9.56 10.25 10.19
CA SER A 178 9.73 10.70 11.58
C SER A 178 8.68 10.07 12.51
N GLN A 179 8.96 10.14 13.82
CA GLN A 179 8.01 9.76 14.86
C GLN A 179 6.72 10.60 14.80
N PHE A 180 6.85 11.89 14.46
CA PHE A 180 5.69 12.77 14.27
C PHE A 180 4.75 12.26 13.18
N LEU A 181 5.27 11.95 11.98
CA LEU A 181 4.44 11.47 10.88
C LEU A 181 3.79 10.11 11.22
N ARG A 182 4.54 9.22 11.88
CA ARG A 182 4.02 7.92 12.37
C ARG A 182 2.83 8.10 13.31
N ARG A 183 2.91 9.04 14.25
CA ARG A 183 1.81 9.38 15.17
C ARG A 183 0.56 9.87 14.42
N VAL A 184 0.73 10.77 13.45
CA VAL A 184 -0.39 11.25 12.61
C VAL A 184 -1.03 10.11 11.84
N HIS A 185 -0.23 9.28 11.16
CA HIS A 185 -0.73 8.14 10.38
C HIS A 185 -1.42 7.10 11.26
N LEU A 186 -0.94 6.87 12.48
CA LEU A 186 -1.57 5.96 13.43
C LEU A 186 -2.92 6.47 13.92
N LEU A 187 -3.04 7.78 14.22
CA LEU A 187 -4.33 8.39 14.56
C LEU A 187 -5.33 8.24 13.41
N LEU A 188 -4.92 8.55 12.17
CA LEU A 188 -5.76 8.36 10.98
C LEU A 188 -6.19 6.90 10.80
N HIS A 189 -5.25 5.96 10.95
CA HIS A 189 -5.54 4.54 10.84
C HIS A 189 -6.60 4.11 11.86
N LYS A 190 -6.40 4.42 13.14
CA LYS A 190 -7.33 4.08 14.23
C LYS A 190 -8.70 4.69 14.01
N THR A 191 -8.77 5.99 13.73
CA THR A 191 -10.06 6.67 13.46
C THR A 191 -10.77 6.07 12.25
N SER A 192 -10.04 5.68 11.19
CA SER A 192 -10.63 5.00 10.03
C SER A 192 -11.16 3.60 10.34
N LEU A 193 -10.53 2.88 11.27
CA LEU A 193 -11.01 1.57 11.72
C LEU A 193 -12.25 1.71 12.58
N ASP A 194 -12.29 2.69 13.47
CA ASP A 194 -13.44 2.95 14.33
C ASP A 194 -14.66 3.39 13.51
N ALA A 195 -14.47 4.25 12.50
CA ALA A 195 -15.53 4.62 11.55
C ALA A 195 -16.09 3.40 10.82
N ARG A 196 -15.23 2.52 10.30
CA ARG A 196 -15.64 1.28 9.63
C ARG A 196 -16.39 0.31 10.54
N ARG A 197 -15.96 0.19 11.80
CA ARG A 197 -16.64 -0.65 12.80
C ARG A 197 -18.03 -0.13 13.13
N ALA A 198 -18.20 1.19 13.17
CA ALA A 198 -19.51 1.81 13.38
C ALA A 198 -20.46 1.57 12.20
N GLU A 199 -19.94 1.58 10.97
CA GLU A 199 -20.73 1.38 9.74
C GLU A 199 -21.01 -0.10 9.42
N SER A 200 -20.15 -1.03 9.84
CA SER A 200 -20.31 -2.45 9.55
C SER A 200 -19.72 -3.34 10.64
N ALA A 201 -20.60 -3.87 11.49
CA ALA A 201 -20.26 -4.86 12.52
C ALA A 201 -19.74 -6.20 11.96
N ALA A 202 -19.90 -6.45 10.66
CA ALA A 202 -19.60 -7.74 10.01
C ALA A 202 -18.35 -7.73 9.10
N SER A 203 -17.62 -6.62 8.99
CA SER A 203 -16.48 -6.53 8.08
C SER A 203 -15.23 -7.19 8.67
N GLY A 204 -15.08 -8.49 8.39
CA GLY A 204 -13.85 -9.24 8.64
C GLY A 204 -12.73 -8.81 7.70
N GLY A 205 -12.13 -7.65 7.97
CA GLY A 205 -10.93 -7.18 7.28
C GLY A 205 -9.72 -8.06 7.56
N THR A 206 -8.72 -8.04 6.68
CA THR A 206 -7.41 -8.66 6.98
C THR A 206 -6.74 -7.83 8.08
N PHE A 207 -6.28 -8.48 9.15
CA PHE A 207 -5.65 -7.81 10.26
C PHE A 207 -4.32 -7.17 9.82
N THR A 208 -4.04 -5.94 10.24
CA THR A 208 -2.75 -5.28 9.96
C THR A 208 -1.98 -5.08 11.25
N PHE A 209 -0.66 -5.29 11.23
CA PHE A 209 0.19 -5.15 12.41
C PHE A 209 1.51 -4.43 12.09
N PRO A 210 2.19 -3.83 13.09
CA PRO A 210 3.41 -3.09 12.86
C PRO A 210 4.53 -4.06 12.48
N GLY A 211 5.18 -3.79 11.35
CA GLY A 211 6.22 -4.66 10.81
C GLY A 211 7.49 -4.71 11.65
N LEU A 212 8.30 -5.72 11.36
CA LEU A 212 9.58 -5.93 12.05
C LEU A 212 10.67 -5.02 11.47
N HIS A 213 11.59 -4.57 12.33
CA HIS A 213 12.70 -3.70 11.94
C HIS A 213 13.61 -4.28 10.85
N VAL A 214 13.77 -5.61 10.82
CA VAL A 214 14.53 -6.33 9.78
C VAL A 214 13.92 -6.17 8.38
N ASN A 215 12.62 -5.86 8.32
CA ASN A 215 11.86 -5.62 7.11
C ASN A 215 11.65 -4.13 6.82
N ALA A 216 12.24 -3.23 7.61
CA ALA A 216 12.13 -1.79 7.39
C ALA A 216 12.81 -1.39 6.07
N ILE A 217 12.14 -0.51 5.32
CA ILE A 217 12.50 -0.12 3.97
C ILE A 217 13.38 1.13 4.03
N ASP A 218 14.59 1.05 3.48
CA ASP A 218 15.60 2.12 3.51
C ASP A 218 15.61 2.98 2.23
N GLU A 219 14.48 3.02 1.53
CA GLU A 219 14.31 3.87 0.34
C GLU A 219 14.26 5.35 0.74
N ALA A 220 14.65 6.22 -0.20
CA ALA A 220 14.55 7.66 0.00
C ALA A 220 13.10 8.14 -0.15
N PRO A 221 12.74 9.26 0.50
CA PRO A 221 11.45 9.90 0.25
C PRO A 221 11.31 10.28 -1.24
N PRO A 222 10.08 10.32 -1.77
CA PRO A 222 9.83 10.56 -3.20
C PRO A 222 10.29 11.96 -3.63
N GLU A 223 11.07 12.04 -4.71
CA GLU A 223 11.64 13.31 -5.20
C GLU A 223 10.59 14.27 -5.79
N ARG A 224 9.50 13.72 -6.36
CA ARG A 224 8.44 14.51 -6.99
C ARG A 224 7.65 15.34 -5.99
N GLU A 225 7.48 14.83 -4.78
CA GLU A 225 6.74 15.49 -3.71
C GLU A 225 7.47 15.27 -2.38
N LEU A 226 8.44 16.16 -2.13
CA LEU A 226 9.26 16.07 -0.93
C LEU A 226 8.40 16.27 0.34
N PRO A 227 8.58 15.42 1.36
CA PRO A 227 7.92 15.59 2.64
C PRO A 227 8.40 16.85 3.36
N TRP A 228 7.56 17.35 4.28
CA TRP A 228 7.95 18.42 5.19
C TRP A 228 9.08 17.94 6.12
N ARG A 229 9.96 18.84 6.55
CA ARG A 229 11.12 18.50 7.40
C ARG A 229 10.71 17.77 8.68
N GLN A 230 9.60 18.15 9.30
CA GLN A 230 9.05 17.50 10.49
C GLN A 230 8.62 16.05 10.25
N CYS A 231 8.28 15.71 9.01
CA CYS A 231 7.85 14.37 8.61
C CYS A 231 9.02 13.41 8.34
N VAL A 232 10.26 13.90 8.33
CA VAL A 232 11.45 13.11 8.04
C VAL A 232 12.29 12.91 9.30
N SER A 233 12.70 11.67 9.55
CA SER A 233 13.56 11.27 10.65
C SER A 233 14.91 11.99 10.57
N THR A 234 15.31 12.60 11.68
CA THR A 234 16.63 13.24 11.80
C THR A 234 17.76 12.21 11.69
N ALA A 235 17.58 11.00 12.24
CA ALA A 235 18.57 9.92 12.08
C ALA A 235 18.77 9.53 10.62
N TRP A 236 17.67 9.46 9.85
CA TRP A 236 17.76 9.19 8.41
C TRP A 236 18.48 10.31 7.66
N ILE A 237 18.16 11.58 7.93
CA ILE A 237 18.85 12.73 7.31
C ILE A 237 20.35 12.72 7.61
N ASN A 238 20.72 12.45 8.85
CA ASN A 238 22.13 12.38 9.27
C ASN A 238 22.87 11.23 8.59
N ARG A 239 22.19 10.11 8.31
CA ARG A 239 22.75 8.97 7.57
C ARG A 239 22.92 9.26 6.08
N PHE A 240 22.11 10.14 5.52
CA PHE A 240 22.09 10.46 4.09
C PHE A 240 22.17 11.98 3.82
N PRO A 241 23.24 12.67 4.27
CA PRO A 241 23.29 14.14 4.30
C PRO A 241 23.33 14.80 2.90
N LEU A 242 23.71 14.05 1.87
CA LEU A 242 23.80 14.56 0.48
C LEU A 242 22.48 14.45 -0.29
N LYS A 243 21.46 13.80 0.27
CA LYS A 243 20.17 13.63 -0.40
C LYS A 243 19.22 14.75 0.01
N ARG A 244 18.70 15.49 -0.98
CA ARG A 244 17.56 16.38 -0.72
C ARG A 244 16.36 15.52 -0.36
N SER A 245 16.00 15.51 0.91
CA SER A 245 15.01 14.57 1.46
C SER A 245 13.76 15.23 2.00
N SER A 246 13.77 16.54 2.16
CA SER A 246 12.65 17.30 2.69
C SER A 246 12.63 18.74 2.17
N ARG A 247 11.48 19.38 2.33
CA ARG A 247 11.33 20.84 2.27
C ARG A 247 11.13 21.43 3.66
N ASP A 248 11.40 22.71 3.83
CA ASP A 248 11.19 23.42 5.10
C ASP A 248 9.72 23.39 5.50
N ASN A 249 9.46 23.34 6.81
CA ASN A 249 8.10 23.34 7.33
C ASN A 249 7.40 24.66 7.01
N ASP A 250 6.15 24.58 6.57
CA ASP A 250 5.27 25.74 6.41
C ASP A 250 4.07 25.59 7.33
N VAL A 251 4.19 26.16 8.54
CA VAL A 251 3.14 26.11 9.58
C VAL A 251 1.95 26.99 9.21
N GLN A 252 2.12 27.98 8.32
CA GLN A 252 1.00 28.79 7.84
C GLN A 252 0.10 27.97 6.91
N LEU A 253 0.70 27.13 6.06
CA LEU A 253 -0.02 26.25 5.17
C LEU A 253 -0.52 24.96 5.86
N VAL A 254 0.31 24.39 6.74
CA VAL A 254 0.07 23.09 7.40
C VAL A 254 0.32 23.23 8.92
N PRO A 255 -0.61 23.85 9.68
CA PRO A 255 -0.46 24.11 11.11
C PRO A 255 -0.09 22.91 11.97
N ILE A 256 -0.60 21.72 11.63
CA ILE A 256 -0.30 20.46 12.33
C ILE A 256 1.21 20.17 12.45
N LEU A 257 2.06 20.75 11.59
CA LEU A 257 3.52 20.58 11.68
C LEU A 257 4.13 21.12 12.98
N ASP A 258 3.47 22.04 13.68
CA ASP A 258 3.93 22.60 14.97
C ASP A 258 3.27 21.91 16.18
N VAL A 259 2.46 20.88 15.95
CA VAL A 259 1.73 20.18 16.99
C VAL A 259 2.53 19.02 17.56
N ILE A 260 2.67 19.00 18.88
CA ILE A 260 3.21 17.86 19.62
C ILE A 260 2.04 16.93 19.99
N ILE A 261 2.03 15.73 19.42
CA ILE A 261 1.01 14.71 19.69
C ILE A 261 1.49 13.86 20.87
N PRO A 262 0.84 13.90 22.06
CA PRO A 262 1.31 13.20 23.26
C PRO A 262 0.98 11.70 23.25
N ASP A 263 1.73 10.93 24.05
CA ASP A 263 1.53 9.47 24.19
C ASP A 263 0.17 9.10 24.79
N SER A 264 -0.43 10.01 25.56
CA SER A 264 -1.75 9.83 26.18
C SER A 264 -2.89 9.59 25.17
N MET A 265 -2.67 9.88 23.88
CA MET A 265 -3.65 9.62 22.82
C MET A 265 -3.60 8.17 22.28
N PHE A 266 -2.57 7.41 22.68
CA PHE A 266 -2.28 6.08 22.18
C PHE A 266 -2.49 5.04 23.29
N SER A 267 -3.10 3.92 22.93
CA SER A 267 -3.16 2.75 23.82
C SER A 267 -1.81 2.03 23.85
N GLU A 268 -1.62 1.10 24.79
CA GLU A 268 -0.40 0.27 24.85
C GLU A 268 -0.14 -0.48 23.54
N GLY A 269 -1.19 -1.00 22.90
CA GLY A 269 -1.09 -1.64 21.59
C GLY A 269 -0.75 -0.66 20.46
N ASP A 270 -1.18 0.59 20.54
CA ASP A 270 -0.82 1.65 19.60
C ASP A 270 0.66 2.03 19.75
N LEU A 271 1.18 2.06 20.98
CA LEU A 271 2.59 2.36 21.24
C LEU A 271 3.55 1.34 20.61
N LEU A 272 3.11 0.10 20.40
CA LEU A 272 3.86 -0.90 19.63
C LEU A 272 4.16 -0.46 18.18
N TRP A 273 3.29 0.36 17.58
CA TRP A 273 3.50 0.94 16.24
C TRP A 273 4.49 2.11 16.24
N LEU A 274 4.69 2.70 17.42
CA LEU A 274 5.51 3.88 17.65
C LEU A 274 6.84 3.54 18.31
N GLU A 275 7.14 2.24 18.48
CA GLU A 275 8.39 1.76 19.07
C GLU A 275 9.59 2.35 18.31
N GLU A 276 10.45 3.06 19.05
CA GLU A 276 11.72 3.56 18.54
C GLU A 276 12.74 2.43 18.59
N ASP A 277 13.51 2.28 17.52
CA ASP A 277 14.55 1.26 17.40
C ASP A 277 15.93 1.91 17.23
N ASN A 278 16.96 1.06 17.15
CA ASN A 278 18.33 1.52 16.90
C ASN A 278 18.47 2.26 15.56
N LEU A 279 17.50 2.14 14.63
CA LEU A 279 17.50 2.85 13.35
C LEU A 279 17.01 4.29 13.50
N ASP A 280 16.29 4.61 14.59
CA ASP A 280 15.82 5.95 14.94
C ASP A 280 16.83 6.74 15.77
N SER A 281 17.80 6.06 16.37
CA SER A 281 18.89 6.72 17.08
C SER A 281 19.92 7.29 16.11
N VAL A 282 20.30 8.56 16.30
CA VAL A 282 21.52 9.09 15.71
C VAL A 282 22.67 8.30 16.33
N PRO A 283 23.60 7.71 15.57
CA PRO A 283 24.77 7.08 16.16
C PRO A 283 25.46 8.15 17.03
N VAL A 284 25.42 7.94 18.34
CA VAL A 284 26.18 8.75 19.30
C VAL A 284 27.61 8.65 18.82
N GLY A 285 28.19 9.81 18.49
CA GLY A 285 29.49 9.88 17.85
C GLY A 285 30.48 8.97 18.56
N SER A 286 31.14 8.13 17.78
CA SER A 286 32.52 7.78 18.06
C SER A 286 33.24 9.09 18.36
N GLU A 287 33.50 9.35 19.63
CA GLU A 287 34.43 10.39 20.06
C GLU A 287 35.72 10.16 19.26
N SER A 288 35.96 11.02 18.27
CA SER A 288 37.29 11.12 17.68
C SER A 288 38.25 11.40 18.85
N PRO A 289 39.29 10.59 19.07
CA PRO A 289 40.28 10.90 20.09
C PRO A 289 40.83 12.28 19.74
N GLY A 290 40.67 13.23 20.66
CA GLY A 290 41.22 14.57 20.52
C GLY A 290 42.71 14.50 20.25
N PRO A 291 43.29 15.48 19.54
CA PRO A 291 44.69 15.45 19.20
C PRO A 291 45.51 15.44 20.50
N GLU A 292 46.34 14.41 20.67
CA GLU A 292 47.43 14.44 21.64
C GLU A 292 48.28 15.67 21.33
N VAL A 293 48.24 16.62 22.25
CA VAL A 293 49.17 17.75 22.28
C VAL A 293 50.50 17.18 22.72
N ALA A 294 51.46 17.14 21.80
CA ALA A 294 52.88 16.96 22.08
C ALA A 294 53.54 18.32 22.36
#